data_AF-Q47CS6-F1
#
_entry.id   AF-Q47CS6-F1
#
_cell.length_a   1.000
_cell.length_b   1.000
_cell.length_c   1.000
_cell.angle_alpha   90.00
_cell.angle_beta   90.00
_cell.angle_gamma   90.00
#
_symmetry.space_group_name_H-M   'P 1'
#
loop_
_entity.id
_entity.type
_entity.pdbx_description
1 polymer ?
#
loop_
_entity_poly.entity_id
_entity_poly.type
_entity_poly.pdbx_seq_one_letter_code
_entity_poly.pdbx_strand_id
1 'polypeptide(L)'
;MKEIKAFIHPHRTAAVIQALRESGACDAQAGSACFHIAISQVQCVHATSDSTQQHYSVELGEPVVLQTKLELVCEDDAADALVELIVRYGHAGQPCSGWVHVSTLERRVPIL
;
A
#
# COMPACT_ATOMS: atom_id res chain seq x y z
N MET A 1 2.26 -14.37 -10.60
CA MET A 1 1.79 -13.66 -9.40
C MET A 1 2.62 -12.41 -9.18
N LYS A 2 2.01 -11.37 -8.60
CA LYS A 2 2.69 -10.13 -8.19
C LYS A 2 2.56 -9.89 -6.70
N GLU A 3 3.58 -9.27 -6.13
CA GLU A 3 3.53 -8.62 -4.82
C GLU A 3 3.48 -7.11 -5.03
N ILE A 4 2.46 -6.47 -4.45
CA ILE A 4 2.26 -5.03 -4.45
C ILE A 4 2.54 -4.50 -3.04
N LYS A 5 3.42 -3.49 -2.95
CA LYS A 5 3.71 -2.74 -1.71
C LYS A 5 3.36 -1.28 -1.92
N ALA A 6 2.40 -0.77 -1.17
CA ALA A 6 1.96 0.61 -1.24
C ALA A 6 2.28 1.35 0.06
N PHE A 7 2.82 2.55 -0.06
CA PHE A 7 3.08 3.47 1.05
C PHE A 7 2.08 4.61 0.94
N ILE A 8 1.15 4.69 1.89
CA ILE A 8 -0.05 5.51 1.80
C ILE A 8 -0.12 6.41 3.03
N HIS A 9 -0.58 7.66 2.89
CA HIS A 9 -0.84 8.47 4.08
C HIS A 9 -1.92 7.81 4.97
N PRO A 10 -1.73 7.79 6.31
CA PRO A 10 -2.62 7.05 7.22
C PRO A 10 -4.11 7.39 7.10
N HIS A 11 -4.44 8.65 6.79
CA HIS A 11 -5.82 9.10 6.64
C HIS A 11 -6.51 8.59 5.36
N ARG A 12 -5.77 8.08 4.37
CA ARG A 12 -6.31 7.48 3.13
C ARG A 12 -6.41 5.96 3.19
N THR A 13 -5.68 5.33 4.10
CA THR A 13 -5.61 3.87 4.26
C THR A 13 -6.99 3.20 4.31
N ALA A 14 -7.92 3.75 5.10
CA ALA A 14 -9.27 3.18 5.23
C ALA A 14 -10.03 3.17 3.89
N ALA A 15 -9.94 4.26 3.12
CA ALA A 15 -10.59 4.38 1.81
C ALA A 15 -10.01 3.38 0.81
N VAL A 16 -8.69 3.15 0.82
CA VAL A 16 -8.04 2.16 -0.04
C VAL A 16 -8.48 0.74 0.31
N ILE A 17 -8.49 0.38 1.60
CA ILE A 17 -8.93 -0.95 2.05
C ILE A 17 -10.39 -1.19 1.67
N GLN A 18 -11.26 -0.20 1.87
CA GLN A 18 -12.66 -0.31 1.50
C GLN A 18 -12.83 -0.54 0.00
N ALA A 19 -12.17 0.27 -0.84
CA ALA A 19 -12.24 0.11 -2.28
C ALA A 19 -11.70 -1.27 -2.74
N LEU A 20 -10.63 -1.77 -2.11
CA LEU A 20 -10.10 -3.11 -2.40
C LEU A 20 -11.12 -4.21 -2.06
N ARG A 21 -11.84 -4.08 -0.94
CA ARG A 21 -12.91 -5.03 -0.55
C ARG A 21 -14.11 -4.96 -1.49
N GLU A 22 -14.56 -3.75 -1.84
CA GLU A 22 -15.71 -3.53 -2.72
C GLU A 22 -15.43 -3.93 -4.18
N SER A 23 -14.16 -3.98 -4.59
CA SER A 23 -13.77 -4.46 -5.93
C SER A 23 -14.06 -5.95 -6.17
N GLY A 24 -14.31 -6.73 -5.11
CA GLY A 24 -14.46 -8.18 -5.18
C GLY A 24 -13.17 -8.94 -5.52
N ALA A 25 -12.07 -8.24 -5.83
CA ALA A 25 -10.79 -8.84 -6.19
C ALA A 25 -10.01 -9.39 -4.99
N CYS A 26 -10.30 -8.92 -3.76
CA CYS A 26 -9.62 -9.30 -2.51
C CYS A 26 -10.56 -9.99 -1.49
N ASP A 27 -11.57 -10.74 -1.95
CA ASP A 27 -12.48 -11.43 -1.03
C ASP A 27 -11.85 -12.73 -0.49
N ALA A 28 -11.64 -12.80 0.83
CA ALA A 28 -10.94 -13.89 1.49
C ALA A 28 -11.68 -15.25 1.40
N GLN A 29 -12.94 -15.27 0.97
CA GLN A 29 -13.79 -16.47 1.01
C GLN A 29 -13.96 -17.19 -0.34
N ALA A 30 -13.55 -16.61 -1.47
CA ALA A 30 -13.90 -17.17 -2.78
C ALA A 30 -12.80 -16.96 -3.84
N GLY A 31 -11.83 -17.88 -3.91
CA GLY A 31 -10.92 -18.05 -5.07
C GLY A 31 -10.33 -16.75 -5.64
N SER A 32 -10.12 -15.75 -4.78
CA SER A 32 -10.06 -14.35 -5.20
C SER A 32 -8.68 -14.00 -5.71
N ALA A 33 -8.62 -13.06 -6.66
CA ALA A 33 -7.39 -12.68 -7.36
C ALA A 33 -6.34 -12.05 -6.45
N CYS A 34 -6.73 -11.61 -5.24
CA CYS A 34 -5.88 -11.07 -4.19
C CYS A 34 -6.06 -11.88 -2.92
N PHE A 35 -4.92 -12.29 -2.35
CA PHE A 35 -4.89 -13.42 -1.45
C PHE A 35 -4.71 -13.08 0.03
N HIS A 36 -4.07 -11.96 0.30
CA HIS A 36 -3.71 -11.50 1.63
C HIS A 36 -3.43 -10.01 1.56
N ILE A 37 -3.92 -9.25 2.54
CA ILE A 37 -3.58 -7.84 2.73
C ILE A 37 -2.94 -7.72 4.10
N ALA A 38 -1.65 -7.36 4.14
CA ALA A 38 -0.93 -7.01 5.35
C ALA A 38 -0.82 -5.48 5.47
N ILE A 39 -0.88 -4.98 6.69
CA ILE A 39 -0.79 -3.56 6.99
C ILE A 39 0.19 -3.36 8.13
N SER A 40 1.13 -2.44 7.95
CA SER A 40 2.05 -1.98 9.00
C SER A 40 2.20 -0.47 8.96
N GLN A 41 2.53 0.14 10.10
CA GLN A 41 2.91 1.54 10.16
C GLN A 41 4.42 1.65 9.96
N VAL A 42 4.85 2.59 9.11
CA VAL A 42 6.26 2.82 8.79
C VAL A 42 6.59 4.30 8.86
N GLN A 43 7.84 4.59 9.21
CA GLN A 43 8.44 5.90 9.04
C GLN A 43 9.22 5.91 7.73
N CYS A 44 8.91 6.86 6.86
CA CYS A 44 9.60 7.03 5.60
C CYS A 44 10.42 8.32 5.63
N VAL A 45 11.72 8.19 5.41
CA VAL A 45 12.60 9.33 5.10
C VAL A 45 12.21 9.76 3.70
N HIS A 46 11.43 10.83 3.60
CA HIS A 46 10.91 11.31 2.33
C HIS A 46 11.38 12.75 2.14
N ALA A 47 11.87 13.06 0.94
CA ALA A 47 12.10 14.43 0.51
C ALA A 47 10.75 15.08 0.19
N THR A 48 9.90 15.26 1.20
CA THR A 48 8.60 15.91 0.98
C THR A 48 8.86 17.40 0.83
N SER A 49 8.17 18.03 -0.11
CA SER A 49 8.09 19.50 -0.19
C SER A 49 7.11 20.10 0.83
N ASP A 50 6.43 19.26 1.61
CA ASP A 50 5.41 19.66 2.58
C ASP A 50 5.89 19.41 4.01
N SER A 51 6.51 20.45 4.58
CA SER A 51 7.07 20.46 5.94
C SER A 51 6.02 20.24 7.04
N THR A 52 4.72 20.32 6.73
CA THR A 52 3.65 20.19 7.74
C THR A 52 3.38 18.75 8.16
N GLN A 53 3.71 17.78 7.30
CA GLN A 53 3.55 16.34 7.59
C GLN A 53 4.85 15.68 8.06
N GLN A 54 5.97 16.40 8.02
CA GLN A 54 7.25 15.91 8.49
C GLN A 54 7.35 16.07 10.01
N HIS A 55 7.83 15.04 10.68
CA HIS A 55 8.24 15.09 12.08
C HIS A 55 9.66 14.57 12.17
N TYR A 56 10.44 15.14 13.10
CA TYR A 56 11.81 14.71 13.29
C TYR A 56 11.84 13.43 14.12
N SER A 57 12.40 12.35 13.56
CA SER A 57 12.65 11.13 14.33
C SER A 57 14.00 11.24 15.00
N VAL A 58 14.01 11.24 16.34
CA VAL A 58 15.25 11.27 17.13
C VAL A 58 16.04 9.97 16.94
N GLU A 59 15.36 8.84 16.78
CA GLU A 59 15.98 7.52 16.57
C GLU A 59 16.72 7.45 15.23
N LEU A 60 16.13 8.02 14.18
CA LEU A 60 16.72 8.01 12.83
C LEU A 60 17.62 9.22 12.56
N GLY A 61 17.53 10.27 13.38
CA GLY A 61 18.26 11.52 13.18
C GLY A 61 17.83 12.28 11.91
N GLU A 62 16.62 12.04 11.41
CA GLU A 62 16.14 12.55 10.12
C GLU A 62 14.66 12.98 10.21
N PRO A 63 14.22 13.93 9.36
CA PRO A 63 12.81 14.21 9.16
C PRO A 63 12.14 13.03 8.45
N VAL A 64 11.04 12.56 9.02
CA VAL A 64 10.28 11.42 8.51
C VAL A 64 8.80 11.76 8.38
N VAL A 65 8.12 11.00 7.54
CA VAL A 65 6.67 11.00 7.41
C VAL A 65 6.13 9.65 7.83
N LEU A 66 5.05 9.65 8.63
CA LEU A 66 4.32 8.44 8.95
C LEU A 66 3.50 8.02 7.73
N GLN A 67 3.70 6.78 7.30
CA GLN A 67 2.91 6.16 6.25
C GLN A 67 2.40 4.81 6.72
N THR A 68 1.31 4.37 6.12
CA THR A 68 0.87 3.00 6.19
C THR A 68 1.47 2.24 5.02
N LYS A 69 2.20 1.17 5.32
CA LYS A 69 2.64 0.19 4.33
C LYS A 69 1.56 -0.88 4.20
N LEU A 70 0.95 -0.94 3.02
CA LEU A 70 0.00 -1.97 2.61
C LEU A 70 0.74 -2.95 1.69
N GLU A 71 0.64 -4.24 1.98
CA GLU A 71 1.25 -5.29 1.18
C GLU A 71 0.17 -6.27 0.76
N LEU A 72 0.11 -6.60 -0.53
CA LEU A 72 -0.81 -7.63 -1.03
C LEU A 72 -0.15 -8.47 -2.10
N VAL A 73 -0.60 -9.72 -2.19
CA VAL A 73 -0.23 -10.63 -3.27
C VAL A 73 -1.44 -10.85 -4.15
N CYS A 74 -1.24 -10.83 -5.46
CA CYS A 74 -2.29 -11.02 -6.45
C CYS A 74 -1.82 -11.83 -7.67
N GLU A 75 -2.78 -12.26 -8.49
CA GLU A 75 -2.51 -12.78 -9.82
C GLU A 75 -1.97 -11.71 -10.78
N ASP A 76 -1.26 -12.13 -11.82
CA ASP A 76 -0.57 -11.20 -12.73
C ASP A 76 -1.53 -10.29 -13.51
N ASP A 77 -2.71 -10.79 -13.85
CA ASP A 77 -3.75 -10.07 -14.59
C ASP A 77 -4.52 -9.05 -13.73
N ALA A 78 -4.57 -9.28 -12.42
CA ALA A 78 -5.22 -8.37 -11.48
C ALA A 78 -4.32 -7.22 -11.01
N ALA A 79 -3.00 -7.32 -11.22
CA ALA A 79 -2.03 -6.40 -10.65
C ALA A 79 -2.30 -4.93 -11.05
N ASP A 80 -2.48 -4.65 -12.34
CA ASP A 80 -2.67 -3.29 -12.84
C ASP A 80 -3.97 -2.66 -12.29
N ALA A 81 -5.07 -3.42 -12.28
CA ALA A 81 -6.35 -2.96 -11.74
C ALA A 81 -6.26 -2.64 -10.23
N LEU A 82 -5.53 -3.46 -9.46
CA LEU A 82 -5.32 -3.22 -8.03
C LEU A 82 -4.41 -2.01 -7.80
N VAL A 83 -3.37 -1.81 -8.61
CA VAL A 83 -2.52 -0.61 -8.55
C VAL A 83 -3.33 0.65 -8.84
N GLU A 84 -4.14 0.65 -9.90
CA GLU A 84 -4.99 1.80 -10.24
C GLU A 84 -5.93 2.18 -9.10
N LEU A 85 -6.54 1.19 -8.46
CA LEU A 85 -7.43 1.39 -7.32
C LEU A 85 -6.67 1.96 -6.12
N ILE A 86 -5.50 1.42 -5.79
CA ILE A 86 -4.65 1.94 -4.72
C ILE A 86 -4.22 3.38 -5.00
N VAL A 87 -3.80 3.71 -6.23
CA VAL A 87 -3.38 5.06 -6.60
C VAL A 87 -4.56 6.03 -6.51
N ARG A 88 -5.72 5.66 -7.05
CA ARG A 88 -6.93 6.50 -7.06
C ARG A 88 -7.41 6.84 -5.66
N TYR A 89 -7.50 5.85 -4.77
CA TYR A 89 -8.00 6.06 -3.41
C TYR A 89 -6.90 6.49 -2.43
N GLY A 90 -5.63 6.22 -2.72
CA GLY A 90 -4.47 6.61 -1.93
C GLY A 90 -4.03 8.07 -2.16
N HIS A 91 -4.44 8.69 -3.26
CA HIS A 91 -4.13 10.09 -3.54
C HIS A 91 -4.72 11.03 -2.47
N ALA A 92 -3.86 11.86 -1.86
CA ALA A 92 -4.18 12.76 -0.75
C ALA A 92 -4.22 14.24 -1.16
N GLY A 93 -4.25 14.53 -2.47
CA GLY A 93 -4.27 15.91 -2.98
C GLY A 93 -2.89 16.58 -3.05
N GLN A 94 -1.82 15.83 -2.80
CA GLN A 94 -0.43 16.30 -2.86
C GLN A 94 0.31 15.76 -4.09
N PRO A 95 1.33 16.46 -4.62
CA PRO A 95 2.06 16.06 -5.84
C PRO A 95 2.62 14.63 -5.78
N CYS A 96 3.04 14.19 -4.60
CA CYS A 96 3.40 12.80 -4.32
C CYS A 96 2.77 12.41 -2.98
N SER A 97 1.73 11.58 -3.01
CA SER A 97 1.00 11.12 -1.82
C SER A 97 1.51 9.78 -1.27
N GLY A 98 2.63 9.30 -1.81
CA GLY A 98 3.17 7.97 -1.54
C GLY A 98 3.65 7.24 -2.80
N TRP A 99 3.97 5.96 -2.64
CA TRP A 99 4.53 5.12 -3.70
C TRP A 99 3.85 3.76 -3.74
N VAL A 100 3.77 3.17 -4.93
CA VAL A 100 3.37 1.79 -5.13
C VAL A 100 4.50 1.06 -5.85
N HIS A 101 4.98 -0.03 -5.27
CA HIS A 101 5.96 -0.91 -5.87
C HIS A 101 5.26 -2.20 -6.29
N VAL A 102 5.56 -2.67 -7.49
CA VAL A 102 5.09 -3.95 -8.01
C VAL A 102 6.31 -4.81 -8.29
N SER A 103 6.30 -6.03 -7.78
CA SER A 103 7.36 -7.00 -7.98
C SER A 103 6.79 -8.35 -8.38
N THR A 104 7.56 -9.13 -9.14
CA THR A 104 7.18 -10.50 -9.48
C THR A 104 7.33 -11.38 -8.25
N LEU A 105 6.29 -12.12 -7.91
CA LEU A 105 6.33 -13.12 -6.84
C LEU A 105 6.51 -14.52 -7.44
N GLU A 106 7.64 -15.15 -7.15
CA GLU A 106 7.97 -16.47 -7.71
C GLU A 106 7.18 -17.61 -7.06
N ARG A 107 6.99 -17.56 -5.74
CA ARG A 107 6.37 -18.65 -4.99
C ARG A 107 5.65 -18.15 -3.75
N ARG A 108 4.51 -18.78 -3.46
CA ARG A 108 3.78 -18.66 -2.20
C ARG A 108 3.52 -20.06 -1.64
N VAL A 109 3.73 -20.23 -0.34
CA VAL A 109 3.56 -21.53 0.34
C VAL A 109 2.61 -21.31 1.53
N PRO A 110 1.51 -22.08 1.63
CA PRO A 110 0.64 -22.02 2.80
C PRO A 110 1.33 -22.68 4.01
N ILE A 111 1.11 -22.14 5.20
CA ILE A 111 1.44 -22.80 6.46
C ILE A 111 0.18 -23.56 6.88
N LEU A 112 0.28 -24.89 6.96
CA LEU A 112 -0.80 -25.79 7.36
C LEU A 112 -0.61 -26.25 8.81
#